data_AF-A0A7H4PE69-F1
#
_entry.id   AF-A0A7H4PE69-F1
#
_cell.length_a   1.000
_cell.length_b   1.000
_cell.length_c   1.000
_cell.angle_alpha   90.00
_cell.angle_beta   90.00
_cell.angle_gamma   90.00
#
_symmetry.space_group_name_H-M   'P 1'
#
loop_
_entity.id
_entity.type
_entity.pdbx_description
1 polymer ?
#
loop_
_entity_poly.entity_id
_entity_poly.type
_entity_poly.pdbx_seq_one_letter_code
_entity_poly.pdbx_strand_id
1 'polypeptide(L)'
;MTPEHLPTEQYEAQLAEKVVRLQKMMAPFSAPVPEVFRSPVSHYRMRAEFRLWHDGDDLYHIMFDQQTKSRIRVETFPAASELINQLMAAVIEGVRDNPVLRHKLFQVDYLTTLE
;
A
#
# COMPACT_ATOMS: atom_id res chain seq x y z
N MET A 1 1.02 7.53 -5.33
CA MET A 1 0.77 6.85 -4.04
C MET A 1 -0.26 5.78 -4.31
N THR A 2 -0.19 4.62 -3.65
CA THR A 2 -1.29 3.66 -3.72
C THR A 2 -2.39 4.12 -2.76
N PRO A 3 -3.61 4.37 -3.25
CA PRO A 3 -4.71 4.85 -2.40
C PRO A 3 -5.27 3.73 -1.51
N GLU A 4 -6.00 4.13 -0.46
CA GLU A 4 -6.84 3.22 0.33
C GLU A 4 -7.96 2.61 -0.54
N HIS A 5 -8.54 3.36 -1.46
CA HIS A 5 -9.50 2.84 -2.43
C HIS A 5 -8.83 2.54 -3.78
N LEU A 6 -8.73 1.26 -4.15
CA LEU A 6 -8.13 0.83 -5.41
C LEU A 6 -9.12 0.99 -6.57
N PRO A 7 -8.77 1.68 -7.67
CA PRO A 7 -9.60 1.75 -8.88
C PRO A 7 -9.49 0.46 -9.68
N THR A 8 -10.01 -0.64 -9.14
CA THR A 8 -9.84 -2.00 -9.70
C THR A 8 -10.46 -2.15 -11.08
N GLU A 9 -11.49 -1.37 -11.37
CA GLU A 9 -12.20 -1.33 -12.65
C GLU A 9 -11.30 -0.79 -13.78
N GLN A 10 -10.30 0.02 -13.42
CA GLN A 10 -9.34 0.60 -14.35
C GLN A 10 -8.08 -0.27 -14.55
N TYR A 11 -7.96 -1.40 -13.84
CA TYR A 11 -6.76 -2.23 -13.86
C TYR A 11 -6.33 -2.60 -15.28
N GLU A 12 -7.28 -3.03 -16.11
CA GLU A 12 -7.05 -3.46 -17.48
C GLU A 12 -6.53 -2.33 -18.36
N ALA A 13 -7.12 -1.14 -18.25
CA ALA A 13 -6.68 0.05 -18.97
C ALA A 13 -5.27 0.48 -18.52
N GLN A 14 -4.99 0.46 -17.21
CA GLN A 14 -3.66 0.77 -16.66
C GLN A 14 -2.60 -0.22 -17.14
N LEU A 15 -2.93 -1.51 -17.24
CA LEU A 15 -2.03 -2.53 -17.74
C LEU A 15 -1.76 -2.34 -19.24
N ALA A 16 -2.80 -2.13 -20.04
CA ALA A 16 -2.68 -1.89 -21.47
C ALA A 16 -1.78 -0.67 -21.78
N GLU A 17 -1.95 0.42 -21.04
CA GLU A 17 -1.11 1.61 -21.15
C GLU A 17 0.37 1.30 -20.87
N LYS A 18 0.67 0.52 -19.82
CA LYS A 18 2.03 0.07 -19.51
C LYS A 18 2.63 -0.79 -20.60
N VAL A 19 1.85 -1.69 -21.20
CA VAL A 19 2.31 -2.56 -22.30
C VAL A 19 2.68 -1.73 -23.53
N VAL A 20 1.80 -0.82 -23.96
CA VAL A 20 2.07 0.07 -25.11
C VAL A 20 3.30 0.94 -24.85
N ARG A 21 3.42 1.49 -23.63
CA ARG A 21 4.57 2.29 -23.23
C ARG A 21 5.88 1.50 -23.28
N LEU A 22 5.89 0.25 -22.79
CA LEU A 22 7.05 -0.63 -22.85
C LEU A 22 7.43 -0.97 -24.30
N GLN A 23 6.46 -1.35 -25.14
CA GLN A 23 6.69 -1.63 -26.56
C GLN A 23 7.37 -0.45 -27.27
N LYS A 24 6.89 0.78 -27.02
CA LYS A 24 7.50 2.00 -27.58
C LYS A 24 8.94 2.21 -27.10
N MET A 25 9.21 2.00 -25.81
CA MET A 25 10.55 2.14 -25.23
C MET A 25 11.54 1.12 -25.82
N MET A 26 11.06 -0.09 -26.14
CA MET A 26 11.90 -1.19 -26.58
C MET A 26 12.06 -1.30 -28.11
N ALA A 27 11.28 -0.55 -28.89
CA ALA A 27 11.32 -0.55 -30.35
C ALA A 27 12.73 -0.32 -30.95
N PRO A 28 13.58 0.59 -30.43
CA PRO A 28 14.94 0.79 -30.95
C PRO A 28 15.86 -0.43 -30.82
N PHE A 29 15.52 -1.40 -29.98
CA PHE A 29 16.31 -2.60 -29.72
C PHE A 29 15.75 -3.84 -30.44
N SER A 30 14.73 -3.67 -31.29
CA SER A 30 14.05 -4.79 -31.98
C SER A 30 13.58 -5.89 -31.01
N ALA A 31 13.18 -5.50 -29.80
CA ALA A 31 12.68 -6.45 -28.81
C ALA A 31 11.39 -7.13 -29.30
N PRO A 32 11.15 -8.40 -28.95
CA PRO A 32 9.90 -9.08 -29.27
C PRO A 32 8.71 -8.47 -28.51
N VAL A 33 7.51 -8.91 -28.87
CA VAL A 33 6.30 -8.59 -28.10
C VAL A 33 6.50 -9.06 -26.65
N PRO A 34 6.27 -8.21 -25.63
CA PRO A 34 6.50 -8.59 -24.25
C PRO A 34 5.49 -9.63 -23.78
N GLU A 35 5.96 -10.61 -23.00
CA GLU A 35 5.11 -11.43 -22.16
C GLU A 35 4.54 -10.56 -21.02
N VAL A 36 3.26 -10.74 -20.71
CA VAL A 36 2.55 -9.90 -19.73
C VAL A 36 2.09 -10.75 -18.56
N PHE A 37 2.70 -10.51 -17.40
CA PHE A 37 2.35 -11.17 -16.14
C PHE A 37 1.47 -10.24 -15.31
N ARG A 38 0.26 -10.69 -14.99
CA ARG A 38 -0.71 -9.92 -14.22
C ARG A 38 -0.48 -10.08 -12.73
N SER A 39 -0.53 -8.97 -12.00
CA SER A 39 -0.74 -8.98 -10.55
C SER A 39 -2.22 -9.22 -10.24
N PRO A 40 -2.57 -9.83 -9.09
CA PRO A 40 -3.89 -9.67 -8.51
C PRO A 40 -4.26 -8.18 -8.40
N VAL A 41 -5.56 -7.87 -8.55
CA VAL A 41 -6.06 -6.48 -8.55
C VAL A 41 -6.04 -5.83 -7.17
N SER A 42 -6.00 -6.64 -6.11
CA SER A 42 -5.88 -6.27 -4.70
C SER A 42 -4.98 -7.26 -3.96
N HIS A 43 -4.60 -6.94 -2.73
CA HIS A 43 -3.85 -7.77 -1.79
C HIS A 43 -2.51 -8.33 -2.32
N TYR A 44 -1.91 -7.65 -3.30
CA TYR A 44 -0.71 -8.11 -3.98
C TYR A 44 0.61 -7.71 -3.27
N ARG A 45 0.56 -6.80 -2.30
CA ARG A 45 1.76 -6.26 -1.65
C ARG A 45 2.03 -6.94 -0.29
N MET A 46 3.18 -7.60 -0.19
CA MET A 46 3.57 -8.35 1.02
C MET A 46 4.35 -7.52 2.05
N ARG A 47 4.55 -6.22 1.79
CA ARG A 47 5.18 -5.29 2.73
C ARG A 47 4.56 -3.91 2.65
N ALA A 48 4.30 -3.29 3.79
CA ALA A 48 3.73 -1.95 3.86
C ALA A 48 4.28 -1.20 5.07
N GLU A 49 4.48 0.10 4.92
CA GLU A 49 5.05 0.96 5.95
C GLU A 49 4.06 2.11 6.15
N PHE A 50 3.72 2.37 7.41
CA PHE A 50 2.76 3.41 7.75
C PHE A 50 3.29 4.24 8.91
N ARG A 51 3.23 5.56 8.75
CA ARG A 51 3.42 6.42 9.92
C ARG A 51 2.23 6.31 10.84
N LEU A 52 2.46 6.50 12.12
CA LEU A 52 1.41 6.61 13.12
C LEU A 52 1.22 8.07 13.51
N TRP A 53 -0.03 8.45 13.66
CA TRP A 53 -0.42 9.77 14.12
C TRP A 53 -1.06 9.67 15.50
N HIS A 54 -0.55 10.47 16.43
CA HIS A 54 -1.12 10.62 17.77
C HIS A 54 -2.10 11.78 17.77
N ASP A 55 -3.34 11.53 18.17
CA ASP A 55 -4.38 12.55 18.31
C ASP A 55 -5.01 12.46 19.70
N GLY A 56 -4.44 13.20 20.65
CA GLY A 56 -4.77 13.03 22.07
C GLY A 56 -4.43 11.62 22.54
N ASP A 57 -5.46 10.87 22.93
CA ASP A 57 -5.35 9.46 23.34
C ASP A 57 -5.54 8.48 22.16
N ASP A 58 -6.04 8.95 21.01
CA ASP A 58 -6.15 8.12 19.81
C ASP A 58 -4.79 7.90 19.12
N LEU A 59 -4.72 6.84 18.32
CA LEU A 59 -3.57 6.43 17.53
C LEU A 59 -4.05 5.69 16.29
N TYR A 60 -3.59 6.10 15.11
CA TYR A 60 -3.97 5.47 13.83
C TYR A 60 -2.87 5.58 12.77
N HIS A 61 -2.92 4.70 11.77
CA HIS A 61 -2.04 4.74 10.61
C HIS A 61 -2.38 5.92 9.70
N ILE A 62 -1.34 6.52 9.13
CA ILE A 62 -1.45 7.59 8.14
C ILE A 62 -0.52 7.35 6.94
N MET A 63 -0.96 7.84 5.80
CA MET A 63 -0.14 8.07 4.61
C MET A 63 -0.16 9.56 4.24
N PHE A 64 0.66 9.95 3.28
CA PHE A 64 0.74 11.35 2.83
C PHE A 64 0.29 11.47 1.39
N ASP A 65 -0.65 12.38 1.13
CA ASP A 65 -1.01 12.76 -0.23
C ASP A 65 0.24 13.19 -1.02
N GLN A 66 0.38 12.68 -2.24
CA GLN A 66 1.62 12.86 -2.98
C GLN A 66 1.81 14.32 -3.44
N GLN A 67 0.71 15.03 -3.72
CA GLN A 67 0.71 16.39 -4.24
C GLN A 67 0.72 17.41 -3.09
N THR A 68 -0.23 17.30 -2.17
CA THR A 68 -0.49 18.27 -1.10
C THR A 68 0.32 17.99 0.17
N LYS A 69 0.89 16.79 0.31
CA LYS A 69 1.54 16.32 1.56
C LYS A 69 0.61 16.30 2.77
N SER A 70 -0.70 16.37 2.57
CA SER A 70 -1.67 16.23 3.64
C SER A 70 -1.66 14.82 4.20
N ARG A 71 -2.04 14.69 5.48
CA ARG A 71 -2.16 13.39 6.16
C ARG A 71 -3.49 12.77 5.78
N ILE A 72 -3.44 11.49 5.41
CA ILE A 72 -4.61 10.67 5.12
C ILE A 72 -4.62 9.56 6.16
N ARG A 73 -5.66 9.51 7.00
CA ARG A 73 -5.90 8.37 7.91
C ARG A 73 -6.20 7.13 7.07
N VAL A 74 -5.60 6.02 7.44
CA VAL A 74 -5.74 4.74 6.74
C VAL A 74 -6.20 3.70 7.75
N GLU A 75 -7.39 3.16 7.54
CA GLU A 75 -7.92 2.09 8.41
C GLU A 75 -7.70 0.73 7.76
N THR A 76 -7.78 0.68 6.44
CA THR A 76 -7.48 -0.51 5.65
C THR A 76 -6.55 -0.15 4.50
N PHE A 77 -5.80 -1.13 4.00
CA PHE A 77 -4.94 -0.94 2.86
C PHE A 77 -5.07 -2.13 1.90
N PRO A 78 -6.08 -2.10 1.01
CA PRO A 78 -6.41 -3.21 0.09
C PRO A 78 -5.31 -3.56 -0.90
N ALA A 79 -4.26 -2.75 -1.02
CA ALA A 79 -3.07 -3.11 -1.79
C ALA A 79 -2.17 -4.11 -1.04
N ALA A 80 -2.12 -4.02 0.29
CA ALA A 80 -1.38 -4.97 1.12
C ALA A 80 -2.17 -6.27 1.33
N SER A 81 -1.44 -7.36 1.59
CA SER A 81 -2.03 -8.66 1.90
C SER A 81 -3.11 -8.58 2.99
N GLU A 82 -4.03 -9.53 2.97
CA GLU A 82 -5.08 -9.62 3.99
C GLU A 82 -4.50 -9.71 5.40
N LEU A 83 -3.42 -10.48 5.58
CA LEU A 83 -2.71 -10.59 6.86
C LEU A 83 -2.19 -9.23 7.34
N ILE A 84 -1.64 -8.39 6.45
CA ILE A 84 -1.23 -7.02 6.85
C ILE A 84 -2.43 -6.21 7.34
N ASN A 85 -3.59 -6.32 6.67
CA ASN A 85 -4.79 -5.59 7.09
C ASN A 85 -5.28 -6.05 8.48
N GLN A 86 -5.21 -7.35 8.77
CA GLN A 86 -5.52 -7.88 10.10
C GLN A 86 -4.53 -7.38 11.16
N LEU A 87 -3.23 -7.40 10.83
CA LEU A 87 -2.17 -6.91 11.72
C LEU A 87 -2.27 -5.40 11.97
N MET A 88 -2.69 -4.60 10.98
CA MET A 88 -2.91 -3.17 11.18
C MET A 88 -3.90 -2.90 12.31
N ALA A 89 -5.04 -3.60 12.32
CA ALA A 89 -6.02 -3.48 13.40
C ALA A 89 -5.45 -3.97 14.75
N ALA A 90 -4.86 -5.16 14.76
CA ALA A 90 -4.33 -5.78 15.97
C ALA A 90 -3.21 -4.96 16.64
N VAL A 91 -2.34 -4.33 15.84
CA VAL A 91 -1.28 -3.45 16.36
C VAL A 91 -1.88 -2.24 17.06
N ILE A 92 -2.85 -1.55 16.45
CA ILE A 92 -3.47 -0.38 17.09
C ILE A 92 -4.18 -0.77 18.38
N GLU A 93 -4.95 -1.86 18.37
CA GLU A 93 -5.64 -2.37 19.55
C GLU A 93 -4.66 -2.72 20.68
N GLY A 94 -3.56 -3.40 20.36
CA GLY A 94 -2.57 -3.83 21.35
C GLY A 94 -1.71 -2.71 21.93
N VAL A 95 -1.54 -1.58 21.22
CA VAL A 95 -0.66 -0.48 21.67
C VAL A 95 -1.41 0.73 22.22
N ARG A 96 -2.67 0.99 21.82
CA ARG A 96 -3.37 2.25 22.13
C ARG A 96 -3.41 2.57 23.62
N ASP A 97 -3.79 1.61 24.44
CA ASP A 97 -3.96 1.83 25.90
C ASP A 97 -2.73 1.38 26.71
N ASN A 98 -1.62 1.05 26.05
CA ASN A 98 -0.36 0.69 26.68
C ASN A 98 0.66 1.84 26.54
N PRO A 99 0.88 2.68 27.57
CA PRO A 99 1.76 3.84 27.47
C PRO A 99 3.20 3.50 27.07
N VAL A 100 3.72 2.34 27.48
CA VAL A 100 5.10 1.93 27.19
C VAL A 100 5.26 1.62 25.70
N LEU A 101 4.27 0.96 25.10
CA LEU A 101 4.29 0.64 23.66
C LEU A 101 3.90 1.85 22.80
N ARG A 102 2.99 2.70 23.29
CA ARG A 102 2.48 3.88 22.58
C ARG A 102 3.48 5.03 22.54
N HIS A 103 4.21 5.27 23.63
CA HIS A 103 5.02 6.47 23.76
C HIS A 103 6.10 6.54 22.66
N LYS A 104 6.08 7.61 21.86
CA LYS A 104 7.01 7.86 20.73
C LYS A 104 6.90 6.87 19.56
N LEU A 105 5.85 6.06 19.49
CA LEU A 105 5.63 5.14 18.38
C LEU A 105 5.20 5.91 17.12
N PHE A 106 6.12 6.09 16.17
CA PHE A 106 5.91 6.99 15.02
C PHE A 106 5.65 6.27 13.69
N GLN A 107 5.92 4.96 13.61
CA GLN A 107 5.80 4.17 12.38
C GLN A 107 5.69 2.68 12.72
N VAL A 108 5.03 1.92 11.85
CA VAL A 108 5.01 0.46 11.85
C VAL A 108 5.30 -0.06 10.45
N ASP A 109 6.24 -1.00 10.38
CA ASP A 109 6.62 -1.67 9.14
C ASP A 109 6.12 -3.11 9.19
N TYR A 110 5.29 -3.48 8.23
CA TYR A 110 4.71 -4.80 8.10
C TYR A 110 5.44 -5.57 6.99
N LEU A 111 5.78 -6.83 7.28
CA LEU A 111 6.35 -7.77 6.33
C LEU A 111 5.65 -9.12 6.51
N THR A 112 5.05 -9.61 5.43
CA THR A 112 4.38 -10.91 5.37
C THR A 112 4.93 -11.74 4.21
N THR A 113 4.59 -13.02 4.17
CA THR A 113 4.90 -13.92 3.06
C THR A 113 3.62 -14.53 2.51
N LEU A 114 3.70 -15.15 1.33
CA LEU A 114 2.61 -15.97 0.82
C LEU A 114 2.48 -17.15 1.80
N GLU A 115 1.32 -17.33 2.42
CA GLU A 115 0.97 -18.57 3.12
C GLU A 115 0.66 -19.68 2.11
#